data_AF-A0A8S1DKI5-F1
#
_entry.id   AF-A0A8S1DKI5-F1
#
_cell.length_a   1.000
_cell.length_b   1.000
_cell.length_c   1.000
_cell.angle_alpha   90.00
_cell.angle_beta   90.00
_cell.angle_gamma   90.00
#
_symmetry.space_group_name_H-M   'P 1'
#
loop_
_entity.id
_entity.type
_entity.pdbx_description
1 polymer ?
#
loop_
_entity_poly.entity_id
_entity_poly.type
_entity_poly.pdbx_seq_one_letter_code
_entity_poly.pdbx_strand_id
1 'polypeptide(L)'
;MDQPVTIAIQTRVGERMISMSSTLVETVSINYEDFNESFLTCSTCLCVYDGSAHTPKLLPCSHTVCLECLSHIASSQTRDTGSFRCPICRELITIPRGGVAALPPSFLVNQLLDLMSRQRREVIPKCSVHINQELLFCETCDTVFCSLCTGGSHSTGGSSCEHTIIPFSIAIKRMSEILLYKANDCISKLGQAHDAVSDELKRLDEATEACLSQVSRTFEEITALAEKRRLALSNAVKEARDKKKQVLEEQLKLIAAEKAKVDGECDGLQYQVEVRNITQKISSLTEKLDSVATLAEPRENSFLTCDFQSGQSGAVEVVKKALDTFGKVRTSTTFPSLCSAEVDTVASSGDVVAKLKCSATLSTVDYHGKARTSGGDPVSAELRTSSGQLLETEIQDLDDGTYKVWFRPPAAGTYTLNLSVFQRPIKDK
;
A
#
# COMPACT_ATOMS: atom_id res chain seq x y z
N MET A 1 -48.06 -15.93 -5.80
CA MET A 1 -48.39 -16.55 -4.50
C MET A 1 -47.06 -16.76 -3.80
N ASP A 2 -46.54 -15.70 -3.19
CA ASP A 2 -45.32 -15.73 -2.40
C ASP A 2 -45.73 -15.83 -0.93
N GLN A 3 -45.41 -16.94 -0.29
CA GLN A 3 -45.44 -17.04 1.17
C GLN A 3 -44.03 -16.81 1.71
N PRO A 4 -43.84 -15.90 2.67
CA PRO A 4 -42.58 -15.80 3.40
C PRO A 4 -42.44 -16.95 4.40
N VAL A 5 -41.30 -17.63 4.37
CA VAL A 5 -40.89 -18.60 5.39
C VAL A 5 -40.61 -17.82 6.68
N THR A 6 -41.45 -18.01 7.69
CA THR A 6 -41.27 -17.41 9.02
C THR A 6 -40.48 -18.38 9.90
N ILE A 7 -39.22 -18.08 10.17
CA ILE A 7 -38.36 -18.87 11.07
C ILE A 7 -38.54 -18.31 12.48
N ALA A 8 -39.21 -19.06 13.36
CA ALA A 8 -39.32 -18.73 14.78
C ALA A 8 -38.05 -19.17 15.52
N ILE A 9 -37.16 -18.23 15.81
CA ILE A 9 -36.00 -18.44 16.68
C ILE A 9 -36.47 -18.17 18.12
N GLN A 10 -36.68 -19.22 18.91
CA GLN A 10 -36.91 -19.08 20.35
C GLN A 10 -35.56 -18.81 21.04
N THR A 11 -35.26 -17.53 21.27
CA THR A 11 -34.25 -17.16 22.24
C THR A 11 -34.82 -17.42 23.64
N ARG A 12 -34.24 -18.41 24.32
CA ARG A 12 -34.56 -18.74 25.71
C ARG A 12 -33.99 -17.64 26.61
N VAL A 13 -34.70 -16.53 26.74
CA VAL A 13 -34.37 -15.43 27.66
C VAL A 13 -35.40 -15.40 28.78
N GLY A 14 -34.91 -15.49 30.03
CA GLY A 14 -35.60 -14.86 31.15
C GLY A 14 -35.99 -15.75 32.33
N GLU A 15 -35.06 -16.51 32.91
CA GLU A 15 -35.07 -16.57 34.37
C GLU A 15 -34.39 -15.30 34.88
N ARG A 16 -35.11 -14.55 35.72
CA ARG A 16 -34.71 -13.25 36.26
C ARG A 16 -33.33 -13.35 36.92
N MET A 17 -32.29 -12.90 36.22
CA MET A 17 -31.07 -12.43 36.88
C MET A 17 -31.45 -11.20 37.69
N ILE A 18 -31.43 -11.34 39.01
CA ILE A 18 -31.51 -10.22 39.93
C ILE A 18 -30.29 -9.35 39.62
N SER A 19 -30.53 -8.19 39.01
CA SER A 19 -29.51 -7.20 38.69
C SER A 19 -28.78 -6.82 39.97
N MET A 20 -27.53 -7.27 40.09
CA MET A 20 -26.60 -6.78 41.10
C MET A 20 -25.87 -5.60 40.51
N SER A 21 -26.37 -4.41 40.85
CA SER A 21 -25.70 -3.14 40.57
C SER A 21 -24.34 -3.14 41.28
N SER A 22 -23.29 -3.47 40.55
CA SER A 22 -21.91 -3.26 40.99
C SER A 22 -21.49 -1.87 40.54
N THR A 23 -21.42 -0.93 41.47
CA THR A 23 -20.83 0.38 41.23
C THR A 23 -19.33 0.19 41.00
N LEU A 24 -18.86 0.38 39.78
CA LEU A 24 -17.43 0.47 39.50
C LEU A 24 -16.92 1.79 40.10
N VAL A 25 -16.22 1.70 41.23
CA VAL A 25 -15.47 2.82 41.78
C VAL A 25 -14.20 2.94 40.95
N GLU A 26 -14.08 4.02 40.20
CA GLU A 26 -12.87 4.37 39.45
C GLU A 26 -11.73 4.56 40.46
N THR A 27 -10.89 3.53 40.59
CA THR A 27 -9.72 3.54 41.46
C THR A 27 -8.53 3.87 40.58
N VAL A 28 -7.79 4.92 40.94
CA VAL A 28 -6.49 5.20 40.34
C VAL A 28 -5.60 3.99 40.62
N SER A 29 -5.40 3.13 39.61
CA SER A 29 -4.49 2.00 39.70
C SER A 29 -3.05 2.52 39.74
N ILE A 30 -2.54 2.74 40.94
CA ILE A 30 -1.10 2.79 41.15
C ILE A 30 -0.58 1.41 40.73
N ASN A 31 0.33 1.34 39.75
CA ASN A 31 0.98 0.08 39.40
C ASN A 31 1.71 -0.44 40.65
N TYR A 32 1.17 -1.51 41.22
CA TYR A 32 1.59 -2.05 42.52
C TYR A 32 3.07 -2.48 42.48
N GLU A 33 3.50 -3.05 41.36
CA GLU A 33 4.88 -3.51 41.18
C GLU A 33 5.82 -2.30 41.11
N ASP A 34 5.50 -1.30 40.29
CA ASP A 34 6.31 -0.08 40.17
C ASP A 34 6.42 0.68 41.50
N PHE A 35 5.34 0.76 42.28
CA PHE A 35 5.35 1.45 43.57
C PHE A 35 6.15 0.68 44.63
N ASN A 36 5.99 -0.64 44.69
CA ASN A 36 6.73 -1.48 45.63
C ASN A 36 8.23 -1.47 45.33
N GLU A 37 8.61 -1.57 44.06
CA GLU A 37 10.00 -1.50 43.62
C GLU A 37 10.61 -0.11 43.86
N SER A 38 9.87 0.97 43.64
CA SER A 38 10.40 2.34 43.74
C SER A 38 10.49 2.89 45.17
N PHE A 39 9.57 2.51 46.06
CA PHE A 39 9.44 3.16 47.37
C PHE A 39 9.66 2.23 48.57
N LEU A 40 9.57 0.91 48.38
CA LEU A 40 9.63 -0.08 49.47
C LEU A 40 10.80 -1.06 49.34
N THR A 41 11.74 -0.82 48.42
CA THR A 41 12.99 -1.57 48.33
C THR A 41 14.17 -0.76 48.86
N CYS A 42 15.16 -1.47 49.41
CA CYS A 42 16.41 -0.86 49.78
C CYS A 42 17.28 -0.63 48.55
N SER A 43 17.63 0.63 48.23
CA SER A 43 18.46 0.95 47.06
C SER A 43 19.90 0.40 47.13
N THR A 44 20.30 -0.23 48.24
CA THR A 44 21.64 -0.83 48.40
C THR A 44 21.66 -2.32 48.05
N CYS A 45 20.69 -3.12 48.51
CA CYS A 45 20.59 -4.56 48.18
C CYS A 45 19.47 -4.91 47.22
N LEU A 46 18.60 -3.95 46.90
CA LEU A 46 17.38 -4.11 46.09
C LEU A 46 16.33 -5.06 46.71
N CYS A 47 16.51 -5.49 47.96
CA CYS A 47 15.51 -6.27 48.69
C CYS A 47 14.38 -5.36 49.22
N VAL A 48 13.17 -5.89 49.25
CA VAL A 48 11.99 -5.25 49.87
C VAL A 48 12.21 -5.10 51.37
N TYR A 49 11.83 -3.95 51.94
CA TYR A 49 11.89 -3.71 53.37
C TYR A 49 10.91 -4.62 54.13
N ASP A 50 11.36 -5.15 55.26
CA ASP A 50 10.58 -6.07 56.10
C ASP A 50 10.78 -5.79 57.60
N GLY A 51 10.04 -6.51 58.46
CA GLY A 51 10.15 -6.41 59.91
C GLY A 51 11.31 -7.18 60.53
N SER A 52 12.22 -7.72 59.72
CA SER A 52 13.29 -8.65 60.12
C SER A 52 14.69 -8.14 59.70
N ALA A 53 15.40 -8.84 58.83
CA ALA A 53 16.76 -8.48 58.39
C ALA A 53 16.77 -7.18 57.57
N HIS A 54 15.76 -6.94 56.74
CA HIS A 54 15.67 -5.75 55.89
C HIS A 54 14.85 -4.64 56.55
N THR A 55 15.06 -4.39 57.85
CA THR A 55 14.37 -3.30 58.54
C THR A 55 14.86 -1.93 58.05
N PRO A 56 13.97 -1.00 57.65
CA PRO A 56 14.37 0.30 57.12
C PRO A 56 14.86 1.22 58.23
N LYS A 57 16.12 1.66 58.14
CA LYS A 57 16.76 2.58 59.10
C LYS A 57 17.03 3.93 58.46
N LEU A 58 16.65 4.99 59.16
CA LEU A 58 16.78 6.37 58.71
C LEU A 58 18.14 6.94 59.15
N LEU A 59 18.94 7.38 58.19
CA LEU A 59 20.20 8.05 58.45
C LEU A 59 19.97 9.55 58.72
N PRO A 60 20.89 10.23 59.43
CA PRO A 60 20.84 11.69 59.64
C PRO A 60 20.73 12.51 58.34
N CYS A 61 21.26 11.99 57.23
CA CYS A 61 21.13 12.57 55.89
C CYS A 61 19.76 12.32 55.22
N SER A 62 18.77 11.85 55.98
CA SER A 62 17.40 11.51 55.56
C SER A 62 17.24 10.36 54.57
N HIS A 63 18.33 9.66 54.22
CA HIS A 63 18.25 8.46 53.40
C HIS A 63 17.88 7.23 54.25
N THR A 64 17.09 6.33 53.67
CA THR A 64 16.73 5.06 54.30
C THR A 64 17.53 3.91 53.71
N VAL A 65 18.13 3.08 54.57
CA VAL A 65 18.90 1.89 54.18
C VAL A 65 18.51 0.74 55.10
N CYS A 66 18.51 -0.50 54.62
CA CYS A 66 18.12 -1.65 55.44
C CYS A 66 19.21 -2.00 56.47
N LEU A 67 18.79 -2.59 57.60
CA LEU A 67 19.69 -2.95 58.70
C LEU A 67 20.80 -3.91 58.27
N GLU A 68 20.49 -4.89 57.43
CA GLU A 68 21.48 -5.84 56.88
C GLU A 68 22.60 -5.10 56.12
N CYS A 69 22.24 -4.21 55.18
CA CYS A 69 23.21 -3.43 54.43
C CYS A 69 24.04 -2.50 55.33
N LEU A 70 23.41 -1.85 56.31
CA LEU A 70 24.14 -1.00 57.25
C LEU A 70 25.11 -1.80 58.12
N SER A 71 24.75 -3.02 58.49
CA SER A 71 25.63 -3.92 59.27
C SER A 71 26.85 -4.33 58.44
N HIS A 72 26.65 -4.67 57.17
CA HIS A 72 27.74 -4.95 56.24
C HIS A 72 28.64 -3.72 55.98
N ILE A 73 28.06 -2.55 55.73
CA ILE A 73 28.81 -1.30 55.51
C ILE A 73 29.61 -0.92 56.75
N ALA A 74 29.01 -1.03 57.93
CA ALA A 74 29.73 -0.77 59.18
C ALA A 74 30.89 -1.76 59.35
N SER A 75 30.67 -3.07 59.16
CA SER A 75 31.73 -4.08 59.32
C SER A 75 32.93 -3.87 58.37
N SER A 76 32.69 -3.32 57.19
CA SER A 76 33.72 -3.09 56.16
C SER A 76 34.43 -1.75 56.27
N GLN A 77 33.74 -0.68 56.69
CA GLN A 77 34.29 0.69 56.65
C GLN A 77 34.72 1.23 58.03
N THR A 78 34.31 0.63 59.14
CA THR A 78 34.43 1.26 60.47
C THR A 78 35.55 0.73 61.36
N ARG A 79 36.55 0.06 60.78
CA ARG A 79 37.59 -0.64 61.55
C ARG A 79 38.32 0.24 62.59
N ASP A 80 38.38 1.57 62.42
CA ASP A 80 39.06 2.47 63.37
C ASP A 80 38.39 3.84 63.65
N THR A 81 37.25 4.19 63.04
CA THR A 81 36.74 5.59 63.04
C THR A 81 35.32 5.81 63.58
N GLY A 82 34.58 4.74 63.91
CA GLY A 82 33.21 4.84 64.44
C GLY A 82 32.19 5.54 63.53
N SER A 83 32.51 5.70 62.24
CA SER A 83 31.70 6.40 61.24
C SER A 83 31.80 5.73 59.87
N PHE A 84 30.77 5.87 59.04
CA PHE A 84 30.72 5.34 57.68
C PHE A 84 30.12 6.37 56.72
N ARG A 85 30.30 6.18 55.40
CA ARG A 85 29.66 7.06 54.41
C ARG A 85 28.35 6.49 53.93
N CYS A 86 27.30 7.32 53.88
CA CYS A 86 26.00 6.93 53.33
C CYS A 86 26.17 6.37 51.90
N PRO A 87 25.63 5.18 51.57
CA PRO A 87 25.78 4.60 50.24
C PRO A 87 25.09 5.40 49.14
N ILE A 88 24.13 6.27 49.49
CA ILE A 88 23.33 7.05 48.54
C ILE A 88 23.95 8.44 48.31
N CYS A 89 24.18 9.22 49.37
CA CYS A 89 24.67 10.60 49.25
C CYS A 89 26.14 10.81 49.68
N ARG A 90 26.82 9.77 50.16
CA ARG A 90 28.22 9.78 50.65
C ARG A 90 28.52 10.68 51.86
N GLU A 91 27.50 11.27 52.48
CA GLU A 91 27.63 12.02 53.73
C GLU A 91 28.18 11.12 54.86
N LEU A 92 29.04 11.68 55.71
CA LEU A 92 29.68 10.95 56.80
C LEU A 92 28.71 10.82 57.99
N ILE A 93 28.35 9.58 58.30
CA ILE A 93 27.41 9.24 59.37
C ILE A 93 28.16 8.63 60.55
N THR A 94 28.00 9.24 61.72
CA THR A 94 28.54 8.70 62.98
C THR A 94 27.62 7.61 63.53
N ILE A 95 28.20 6.48 63.94
CA ILE A 95 27.43 5.34 64.46
C ILE A 95 27.03 5.61 65.92
N PRO A 96 25.74 5.49 66.29
CA PRO A 96 25.29 5.67 67.67
C PRO A 96 25.88 4.63 68.64
N ARG A 97 25.86 4.96 69.95
CA ARG A 97 26.21 4.03 71.04
C ARG A 97 25.16 2.91 71.06
N GLY A 98 25.47 1.77 70.44
CA GLY A 98 24.52 0.69 70.14
C GLY A 98 24.61 0.14 68.72
N GLY A 99 25.52 0.68 67.89
CA GLY A 99 25.75 0.20 66.54
C GLY A 99 24.70 0.71 65.55
N VAL A 100 24.75 0.23 64.31
CA VAL A 100 23.80 0.62 63.25
C VAL A 100 22.35 0.23 63.54
N ALA A 101 22.13 -0.78 64.39
CA ALA A 101 20.80 -1.18 64.84
C ALA A 101 20.08 -0.09 65.64
N ALA A 102 20.85 0.77 66.33
CA ALA A 102 20.33 1.87 67.12
C ALA A 102 19.94 3.11 66.29
N LEU A 103 20.11 3.09 64.96
CA LEU A 103 19.58 4.14 64.09
C LEU A 103 18.03 4.13 64.11
N PRO A 104 17.38 5.31 64.03
CA PRO A 104 15.92 5.40 64.04
C PRO A 104 15.29 4.58 62.92
N PRO A 105 14.14 3.92 63.15
CA PRO A 105 13.37 3.29 62.07
C PRO A 105 12.78 4.35 61.14
N SER A 106 12.65 4.04 59.85
CA SER A 106 11.96 4.93 58.91
C SER A 106 10.45 4.81 59.08
N PHE A 107 9.84 5.81 59.72
CA PHE A 107 8.40 5.82 59.99
C PHE A 107 7.54 5.81 58.72
N LEU A 108 7.93 6.59 57.71
CA LEU A 108 7.20 6.69 56.44
C LEU A 108 7.20 5.36 55.68
N VAL A 109 8.36 4.71 55.57
CA VAL A 109 8.46 3.41 54.88
C VAL A 109 7.62 2.35 55.61
N ASN A 110 7.65 2.34 56.94
CA ASN A 110 6.83 1.41 57.73
C ASN A 110 5.31 1.68 57.61
N GLN A 111 4.88 2.94 57.53
CA GLN A 111 3.48 3.27 57.26
C GLN A 111 3.04 2.86 55.86
N LEU A 112 3.90 3.06 54.86
CA LEU A 112 3.63 2.63 53.48
C LEU A 112 3.56 1.10 53.39
N LEU A 113 4.44 0.36 54.09
CA LEU A 113 4.37 -1.10 54.20
C LEU A 113 3.03 -1.57 54.81
N ASP A 114 2.55 -0.92 55.87
CA ASP A 114 1.24 -1.26 56.47
C ASP A 114 0.07 -0.96 55.51
N LEU A 115 0.09 0.21 54.86
CA LEU A 115 -0.93 0.61 53.88
C LEU A 115 -1.02 -0.38 52.71
N MET A 116 0.12 -0.77 52.14
CA MET A 116 0.15 -1.75 51.05
C MET A 116 -0.35 -3.13 51.49
N SER A 117 -0.07 -3.54 52.74
CA SER A 117 -0.53 -4.81 53.28
C SER A 117 -2.06 -4.88 53.45
N ARG A 118 -2.71 -3.72 53.68
CA ARG A 118 -4.16 -3.58 53.83
C ARG A 118 -4.87 -3.55 52.48
N GLN A 119 -4.34 -2.80 51.50
CA GLN A 119 -4.93 -2.69 50.16
C GLN A 119 -4.97 -4.04 49.41
N ARG A 120 -4.04 -4.96 49.70
CA ARG A 120 -4.03 -6.33 49.15
C ARG A 120 -5.27 -7.17 49.54
N ARG A 121 -6.03 -6.78 50.56
CA ARG A 121 -7.21 -7.52 51.06
C ARG A 121 -8.56 -7.00 50.56
N GLU A 122 -8.62 -5.86 49.86
CA GLU A 122 -9.88 -5.14 49.64
C GLU A 122 -10.62 -5.43 48.31
N VAL A 123 -10.12 -6.30 47.42
CA VAL A 123 -10.78 -6.56 46.10
C VAL A 123 -11.19 -8.02 45.89
N ILE A 124 -11.56 -8.74 46.95
CA ILE A 124 -12.21 -10.05 46.80
C ILE A 124 -13.71 -9.82 46.63
N PRO A 125 -14.29 -10.09 45.44
CA PRO A 125 -15.71 -9.83 45.21
C PRO A 125 -16.56 -10.73 46.11
N LYS A 126 -17.44 -10.11 46.89
CA LYS A 126 -18.32 -10.78 47.85
C LYS A 126 -19.71 -10.95 47.26
N CYS A 127 -20.41 -11.98 47.71
CA CYS A 127 -21.80 -12.19 47.34
C CYS A 127 -22.66 -11.04 47.89
N SER A 128 -23.50 -10.49 47.02
CA SER A 128 -24.42 -9.41 47.37
C SER A 128 -25.53 -9.81 48.34
N VAL A 129 -25.92 -11.10 48.34
CA VAL A 129 -26.90 -11.67 49.28
C VAL A 129 -26.21 -12.15 50.56
N HIS A 130 -25.01 -12.72 50.43
CA HIS A 130 -24.22 -13.27 51.53
C HIS A 130 -22.90 -12.50 51.68
N ILE A 131 -22.96 -11.31 52.29
CA ILE A 131 -21.84 -10.33 52.32
C ILE A 131 -20.52 -10.85 52.91
N ASN A 132 -20.55 -11.94 53.68
CA ASN A 132 -19.34 -12.57 54.24
C ASN A 132 -18.82 -13.76 53.42
N GLN A 133 -19.44 -14.06 52.27
CA GLN A 133 -19.04 -15.16 51.40
C GLN A 133 -18.37 -14.63 50.13
N GLU A 134 -17.22 -15.21 49.81
CA GLU A 134 -16.49 -14.93 48.58
C GLU A 134 -17.18 -15.58 47.37
N LEU A 135 -17.05 -14.94 46.21
CA LEU A 135 -17.54 -15.48 44.96
C LEU A 135 -16.53 -16.47 44.35
N LEU A 136 -17.07 -17.55 43.80
CA LEU A 136 -16.40 -18.60 43.04
C LEU A 136 -16.97 -18.62 41.62
N PHE A 137 -16.19 -19.13 40.68
CA PHE A 137 -16.58 -19.33 39.29
C PHE A 137 -16.38 -20.79 38.90
N CYS A 138 -17.40 -21.39 38.29
CA CYS A 138 -17.32 -22.73 37.71
C CYS A 138 -17.06 -22.62 36.21
N GLU A 139 -15.88 -23.05 35.74
CA GLU A 139 -15.53 -23.02 34.30
C GLU A 139 -16.37 -24.00 33.47
N THR A 140 -16.85 -25.09 34.08
CA THR A 140 -17.67 -26.10 33.39
C THR A 140 -19.12 -25.69 33.20
N CYS A 141 -19.64 -24.83 34.09
CA CYS A 141 -21.02 -24.33 34.01
C CYS A 141 -21.12 -22.87 33.55
N ASP A 142 -19.99 -22.16 33.47
CA ASP A 142 -19.93 -20.71 33.19
C ASP A 142 -20.80 -19.89 34.16
N THR A 143 -20.79 -20.26 35.45
CA THR A 143 -21.61 -19.62 36.50
C THR A 143 -20.77 -19.08 37.65
N VAL A 144 -21.19 -17.91 38.17
CA VAL A 144 -20.63 -17.27 39.36
C VAL A 144 -21.55 -17.53 40.55
N PHE A 145 -21.01 -17.98 41.68
CA PHE A 145 -21.79 -18.33 42.86
C PHE A 145 -21.00 -18.10 44.15
N CYS A 146 -21.66 -18.18 45.31
CA CYS A 146 -21.00 -18.37 46.59
C CYS A 146 -21.43 -19.71 47.22
N SER A 147 -20.67 -20.18 48.20
CA SER A 147 -20.90 -21.48 48.87
C SER A 147 -22.34 -21.71 49.36
N LEU A 148 -23.06 -20.64 49.72
CA LEU A 148 -24.44 -20.70 50.22
C LEU A 148 -25.49 -20.58 49.12
N CYS A 149 -25.19 -19.93 47.98
CA CYS A 149 -26.16 -19.71 46.90
C CYS A 149 -26.44 -20.97 46.07
N THR A 150 -25.51 -21.91 45.99
CA THR A 150 -25.61 -23.03 45.04
C THR A 150 -26.44 -24.21 45.52
N GLY A 151 -26.96 -24.16 46.76
CA GLY A 151 -27.86 -25.19 47.30
C GLY A 151 -27.36 -26.64 47.19
N GLY A 152 -26.04 -26.85 47.15
CA GLY A 152 -25.42 -28.18 47.03
C GLY A 152 -25.07 -28.65 45.60
N SER A 153 -25.43 -27.95 44.52
CA SER A 153 -25.15 -28.41 43.13
C SER A 153 -23.67 -28.36 42.73
N HIS A 154 -22.84 -27.62 43.47
CA HIS A 154 -21.37 -27.58 43.35
C HIS A 154 -20.68 -28.08 44.62
N SER A 155 -21.38 -28.91 45.43
CA SER A 155 -20.80 -29.51 46.64
C SER A 155 -19.93 -30.73 46.28
N THR A 156 -18.79 -30.84 46.94
CA THR A 156 -17.70 -31.79 46.72
C THR A 156 -18.03 -33.25 47.05
N GLY A 157 -19.27 -33.72 46.84
CA GLY A 157 -19.64 -35.06 47.32
C GLY A 157 -20.87 -35.77 46.75
N GLY A 158 -21.40 -35.44 45.56
CA GLY A 158 -22.67 -36.08 45.14
C GLY A 158 -23.05 -36.19 43.67
N SER A 159 -22.21 -35.83 42.70
CA SER A 159 -22.53 -36.09 41.28
C SER A 159 -21.29 -36.24 40.42
N SER A 160 -21.40 -37.10 39.40
CA SER A 160 -20.35 -37.60 38.51
C SER A 160 -19.79 -36.55 37.53
N CYS A 161 -19.75 -35.28 37.91
CA CYS A 161 -19.21 -34.19 37.11
C CYS A 161 -18.15 -33.46 37.94
N GLU A 162 -16.88 -33.69 37.59
CA GLU A 162 -15.75 -32.98 38.20
C GLU A 162 -15.74 -31.54 37.65
N HIS A 163 -16.43 -30.65 38.35
CA HIS A 163 -16.54 -29.25 37.95
C HIS A 163 -15.28 -28.48 38.38
N THR A 164 -14.57 -27.87 37.41
CA THR A 164 -13.44 -26.98 37.70
C THR A 164 -13.95 -25.66 38.29
N ILE A 165 -13.74 -25.48 39.59
CA ILE A 165 -14.15 -24.29 40.34
C ILE A 165 -12.91 -23.52 40.76
N ILE A 166 -12.89 -22.23 40.46
CA ILE A 166 -11.80 -21.32 40.81
C ILE A 166 -12.34 -20.08 41.55
N PRO A 167 -11.52 -19.37 42.35
CA PRO A 167 -11.93 -18.10 42.92
C PRO A 167 -12.31 -17.09 41.83
N PHE A 168 -13.41 -16.35 42.03
CA PHE A 168 -13.93 -15.43 41.01
C PHE A 168 -12.93 -14.32 40.66
N SER A 169 -12.12 -13.87 41.62
CA SER A 169 -11.03 -12.90 41.39
C SER A 169 -10.00 -13.40 40.37
N ILE A 170 -9.67 -14.70 40.37
CA ILE A 170 -8.76 -15.32 39.41
C ILE A 170 -9.43 -15.47 38.04
N ALA A 171 -10.71 -15.87 38.02
CA ALA A 171 -11.50 -15.98 36.80
C ALA A 171 -11.59 -14.62 36.07
N ILE A 172 -12.00 -13.56 36.77
CA ILE A 172 -12.10 -12.21 36.21
C ILE A 172 -10.75 -11.76 35.65
N LYS A 173 -9.65 -11.92 36.40
CA LYS A 173 -8.33 -11.48 35.94
C LYS A 173 -7.95 -12.18 34.62
N ARG A 174 -8.04 -13.51 34.58
CA ARG A 174 -7.70 -14.31 33.38
C ARG A 174 -8.61 -13.97 32.20
N MET A 175 -9.92 -13.93 32.42
CA MET A 175 -10.89 -13.63 31.36
C MET A 175 -10.71 -12.21 30.82
N SER A 176 -10.37 -11.24 31.67
CA SER A 176 -10.08 -9.86 31.25
C SER A 176 -8.81 -9.79 30.39
N GLU A 177 -7.75 -10.50 30.79
CA GLU A 177 -6.51 -10.61 29.99
C GLU A 177 -6.77 -11.27 28.62
N ILE A 178 -7.55 -12.36 28.58
CA ILE A 178 -7.94 -13.03 27.33
C ILE A 178 -8.79 -12.11 26.45
N LEU A 179 -9.76 -11.41 27.04
CA LEU A 179 -10.63 -10.47 26.32
C LEU A 179 -9.79 -9.35 25.69
N LEU A 180 -8.89 -8.74 26.46
CA LEU A 180 -7.98 -7.70 25.98
C LEU A 180 -7.06 -8.22 24.88
N TYR A 181 -6.49 -9.42 25.05
CA TYR A 181 -5.68 -10.07 24.01
C TYR A 181 -6.46 -10.26 22.71
N LYS A 182 -7.68 -10.81 22.78
CA LYS A 182 -8.54 -11.04 21.61
C LYS A 182 -8.99 -9.72 20.96
N ALA A 183 -9.29 -8.70 21.75
CA ALA A 183 -9.63 -7.37 21.26
C ALA A 183 -8.44 -6.76 20.51
N ASN A 184 -7.23 -6.82 21.07
CA ASN A 184 -6.01 -6.31 20.44
C ASN A 184 -5.63 -7.09 19.17
N ASP A 185 -5.77 -8.42 19.15
CA ASP A 185 -5.57 -9.25 17.95
C ASP A 185 -6.57 -8.86 16.84
N CYS A 186 -7.84 -8.62 17.20
CA CYS A 186 -8.86 -8.15 16.26
C CYS A 186 -8.52 -6.76 15.70
N ILE A 187 -8.15 -5.81 16.56
CA ILE A 187 -7.73 -4.45 16.14
C ILE A 187 -6.52 -4.52 15.22
N SER A 188 -5.52 -5.36 15.53
CA SER A 188 -4.35 -5.55 14.69
C SER A 188 -4.71 -6.07 13.30
N LYS A 189 -5.57 -7.09 13.21
CA LYS A 189 -6.03 -7.65 11.93
C LYS A 189 -6.87 -6.66 11.12
N LEU A 190 -7.73 -5.88 11.79
CA LEU A 190 -8.49 -4.81 11.15
C LEU A 190 -7.57 -3.69 10.64
N GLY A 191 -6.52 -3.34 11.39
CA GLY A 191 -5.48 -2.41 10.95
C GLY A 191 -4.77 -2.91 9.68
N GLN A 192 -4.34 -4.17 9.66
CA GLN A 192 -3.73 -4.78 8.47
C GLN A 192 -4.68 -4.77 7.26
N ALA A 193 -5.98 -5.07 7.48
CA ALA A 193 -6.98 -5.03 6.42
C ALA A 193 -7.21 -3.60 5.89
N HIS A 194 -7.26 -2.61 6.78
CA HIS A 194 -7.36 -1.20 6.41
C HIS A 194 -6.16 -0.76 5.55
N ASP A 195 -4.95 -1.09 5.97
CA ASP A 195 -3.73 -0.71 5.26
C ASP A 195 -3.67 -1.39 3.87
N ALA A 196 -4.04 -2.67 3.78
CA ALA A 196 -4.11 -3.37 2.51
C ALA A 196 -5.09 -2.74 1.50
N VAL A 197 -6.25 -2.27 1.97
CA VAL A 197 -7.23 -1.57 1.11
C VAL A 197 -6.74 -0.17 0.75
N SER A 198 -6.15 0.56 1.70
CA SER A 198 -5.57 1.88 1.48
C SER A 198 -4.45 1.84 0.43
N ASP A 199 -3.60 0.82 0.46
CA ASP A 199 -2.54 0.63 -0.52
C ASP A 199 -3.07 0.17 -1.89
N GLU A 200 -4.19 -0.54 -1.96
CA GLU A 200 -4.88 -0.81 -3.23
C GLU A 200 -5.49 0.47 -3.83
N LEU A 201 -6.05 1.36 -3.01
CA LEU A 201 -6.54 2.67 -3.48
C LEU A 201 -5.41 3.52 -4.06
N LYS A 202 -4.26 3.61 -3.39
CA LYS A 202 -3.08 4.32 -3.93
C LYS A 202 -2.62 3.73 -5.26
N ARG A 203 -2.52 2.40 -5.34
CA ARG A 203 -2.14 1.71 -6.59
C ARG A 203 -3.14 1.95 -7.72
N LEU A 204 -4.42 2.08 -7.41
CA LEU A 204 -5.44 2.45 -8.39
C LEU A 204 -5.24 3.87 -8.93
N ASP A 205 -4.93 4.83 -8.05
CA ASP A 205 -4.62 6.21 -8.45
C ASP A 205 -3.35 6.25 -9.34
N GLU A 206 -2.29 5.55 -8.93
CA GLU A 206 -1.04 5.43 -9.70
C GLU A 206 -1.28 4.78 -11.07
N ALA A 207 -2.04 3.68 -11.12
CA ALA A 207 -2.40 3.02 -12.36
C ALA A 207 -3.26 3.90 -13.26
N THR A 208 -4.13 4.73 -12.69
CA THR A 208 -4.95 5.70 -13.42
C THR A 208 -4.08 6.76 -14.07
N GLU A 209 -3.15 7.36 -13.32
CA GLU A 209 -2.22 8.36 -13.85
C GLU A 209 -1.30 7.77 -14.93
N ALA A 210 -0.79 6.56 -14.72
CA ALA A 210 0.01 5.84 -15.72
C ALA A 210 -0.80 5.58 -17.00
N CYS A 211 -2.06 5.16 -16.88
CA CYS A 211 -2.93 4.91 -18.02
C CYS A 211 -3.23 6.20 -18.80
N LEU A 212 -3.57 7.29 -18.09
CA LEU A 212 -3.81 8.60 -18.70
C LEU A 212 -2.57 9.14 -19.41
N SER A 213 -1.39 9.00 -18.81
CA SER A 213 -0.11 9.36 -19.41
C SER A 213 0.16 8.57 -20.69
N GLN A 214 -0.09 7.26 -20.67
CA GLN A 214 0.04 6.40 -21.85
C GLN A 214 -0.93 6.81 -22.97
N VAL A 215 -2.19 7.14 -22.65
CA VAL A 215 -3.17 7.67 -23.61
C VAL A 215 -2.63 8.95 -24.23
N SER A 216 -2.26 9.95 -23.41
CA SER A 216 -1.74 11.23 -23.89
C SER A 216 -0.53 11.05 -24.81
N ARG A 217 0.49 10.30 -24.40
CA ARG A 217 1.68 10.03 -25.20
C ARG A 217 1.34 9.40 -26.55
N THR A 218 0.44 8.42 -26.55
CA THR A 218 0.08 7.71 -27.78
C THR A 218 -0.67 8.61 -28.77
N PHE A 219 -1.53 9.50 -28.28
CA PHE A 219 -2.23 10.48 -29.12
C PHE A 219 -1.30 11.63 -29.58
N GLU A 220 -0.32 12.02 -28.78
CA GLU A 220 0.74 12.96 -29.17
C GLU A 220 1.55 12.43 -30.36
N GLU A 221 1.88 11.14 -30.39
CA GLU A 221 2.57 10.50 -31.51
C GLU A 221 1.74 10.59 -32.81
N ILE A 222 0.44 10.28 -32.76
CA ILE A 222 -0.47 10.42 -33.92
C ILE A 222 -0.55 11.87 -34.39
N THR A 223 -0.66 12.81 -33.44
CA THR A 223 -0.70 14.25 -33.72
C THR A 223 0.59 14.70 -34.41
N ALA A 224 1.75 14.24 -33.94
CA ALA A 224 3.04 14.56 -34.53
C ALA A 224 3.17 14.03 -35.98
N LEU A 225 2.63 12.84 -36.27
CA LEU A 225 2.59 12.31 -37.64
C LEU A 225 1.72 13.17 -38.56
N ALA A 226 0.54 13.59 -38.09
CA ALA A 226 -0.35 14.48 -38.85
C ALA A 226 0.30 15.84 -39.10
N GLU A 227 0.93 16.44 -38.09
CA GLU A 227 1.64 17.71 -38.18
C GLU A 227 2.84 17.64 -39.13
N LYS A 228 3.62 16.55 -39.07
CA LYS A 228 4.72 16.31 -40.03
C LYS A 228 4.20 16.28 -41.47
N ARG A 229 3.07 15.64 -41.74
CA ARG A 229 2.47 15.61 -43.08
C ARG A 229 1.95 16.99 -43.50
N ARG A 230 1.34 17.74 -42.59
CA ARG A 230 0.87 19.11 -42.82
C ARG A 230 2.04 20.02 -43.21
N LEU A 231 3.15 19.96 -42.48
CA LEU A 231 4.38 20.72 -42.77
C LEU A 231 4.95 20.37 -44.13
N ALA A 232 5.03 19.07 -44.47
CA ALA A 232 5.52 18.61 -45.77
C ALA A 232 4.69 19.17 -46.94
N LEU A 233 3.35 19.12 -46.84
CA LEU A 233 2.47 19.69 -47.87
C LEU A 233 2.61 21.21 -47.97
N SER A 234 2.68 21.92 -46.83
CA SER A 234 2.88 23.38 -46.81
C SER A 234 4.19 23.78 -47.49
N ASN A 235 5.27 23.03 -47.26
CA ASN A 235 6.56 23.28 -47.89
C ASN A 235 6.53 23.00 -49.40
N ALA A 236 5.88 21.90 -49.83
CA ALA A 236 5.73 21.59 -51.25
C ALA A 236 4.95 22.68 -52.00
N VAL A 237 3.90 23.24 -51.39
CA VAL A 237 3.13 24.38 -51.92
C VAL A 237 4.02 25.61 -52.11
N LYS A 238 4.82 25.96 -51.10
CA LYS A 238 5.76 27.10 -51.17
C LYS A 238 6.80 26.90 -52.26
N GLU A 239 7.40 25.71 -52.32
CA GLU A 239 8.43 25.39 -53.32
C GLU A 239 7.87 25.45 -54.75
N ALA A 240 6.68 24.91 -54.99
CA ALA A 240 6.02 24.99 -56.29
C ALA A 240 5.71 26.44 -56.69
N ARG A 241 5.24 27.26 -55.73
CA ARG A 241 5.01 28.70 -55.95
C ARG A 241 6.31 29.43 -56.27
N ASP A 242 7.40 29.15 -55.57
CA ASP A 242 8.67 29.84 -55.78
C ASP A 242 9.30 29.50 -57.14
N LYS A 243 9.21 28.23 -57.57
CA LYS A 243 9.61 27.82 -58.93
C LYS A 243 8.82 28.56 -60.00
N LYS A 244 7.48 28.61 -59.87
CA LYS A 244 6.62 29.36 -60.81
C LYS A 244 6.95 30.85 -60.83
N LYS A 245 7.16 31.45 -59.65
CA LYS A 245 7.53 32.85 -59.49
C LYS A 245 8.87 33.18 -60.14
N GLN A 246 9.86 32.29 -60.01
CA GLN A 246 11.17 32.47 -60.62
C GLN A 246 11.08 32.61 -62.15
N VAL A 247 10.30 31.74 -62.82
CA VAL A 247 10.10 31.81 -64.29
C VAL A 247 9.51 33.16 -64.71
N LEU A 248 8.51 33.64 -63.96
CA LEU A 248 7.86 34.93 -64.23
C LEU A 248 8.79 36.12 -63.97
N GLU A 249 9.59 36.09 -62.90
CA GLU A 249 10.56 37.14 -62.59
C GLU A 249 11.69 37.21 -63.61
N GLU A 250 12.17 36.07 -64.12
CA GLU A 250 13.14 36.00 -65.20
C GLU A 250 12.56 36.56 -66.52
N GLN A 251 11.30 36.23 -66.85
CA GLN A 251 10.63 36.82 -68.00
C GLN A 251 10.46 38.33 -67.86
N LEU A 252 10.08 38.83 -66.68
CA LEU A 252 9.97 40.27 -66.42
C LEU A 252 11.30 41.00 -66.58
N LYS A 253 12.41 40.41 -66.11
CA LYS A 253 13.76 40.96 -66.33
C LYS A 253 14.11 41.04 -67.82
N LEU A 254 13.77 40.00 -68.60
CA LEU A 254 14.00 39.97 -70.03
C LEU A 254 13.18 41.05 -70.75
N ILE A 255 11.88 41.17 -70.44
CA ILE A 255 11.01 42.21 -71.00
C ILE A 255 11.53 43.60 -70.67
N ALA A 256 11.96 43.83 -69.42
CA ALA A 256 12.53 45.12 -69.01
C ALA A 256 13.81 45.45 -69.77
N ALA A 257 14.68 44.47 -70.03
CA ALA A 257 15.91 44.66 -70.80
C ALA A 257 15.62 44.98 -72.28
N GLU A 258 14.71 44.25 -72.93
CA GLU A 258 14.31 44.53 -74.32
C GLU A 258 13.62 45.89 -74.44
N LYS A 259 12.76 46.25 -73.48
CA LYS A 259 12.14 47.58 -73.42
C LYS A 259 13.20 48.68 -73.31
N ALA A 260 14.16 48.56 -72.41
CA ALA A 260 15.23 49.56 -72.23
C ALA A 260 16.09 49.71 -73.49
N LYS A 261 16.35 48.61 -74.21
CA LYS A 261 17.08 48.64 -75.48
C LYS A 261 16.30 49.39 -76.57
N VAL A 262 15.00 49.15 -76.68
CA VAL A 262 14.13 49.88 -77.63
C VAL A 262 14.03 51.35 -77.25
N ASP A 263 13.84 51.68 -75.96
CA ASP A 263 13.81 53.07 -75.48
C ASP A 263 15.12 53.81 -75.83
N GLY A 264 16.27 53.17 -75.65
CA GLY A 264 17.57 53.75 -76.04
C GLY A 264 17.77 53.90 -77.55
N GLU A 265 17.26 52.97 -78.37
CA GLU A 265 17.32 53.08 -79.83
C GLU A 265 16.39 54.17 -80.39
N CYS A 266 15.32 54.47 -79.65
CA CYS A 266 14.36 55.54 -79.92
C CYS A 266 14.84 56.92 -79.49
N ASP A 267 15.84 56.99 -78.61
CA ASP A 267 16.38 58.26 -78.13
C ASP A 267 17.02 59.06 -79.27
N GLY A 268 16.67 60.34 -79.36
CA GLY A 268 17.12 61.25 -80.42
C GLY A 268 16.59 60.95 -81.84
N LEU A 269 15.75 59.93 -82.05
CA LEU A 269 15.19 59.62 -83.38
C LEU A 269 14.33 60.75 -83.97
N GLN A 270 13.71 61.56 -83.13
CA GLN A 270 12.91 62.72 -83.56
C GLN A 270 13.74 63.78 -84.33
N TYR A 271 15.07 63.74 -84.21
CA TYR A 271 15.98 64.67 -84.87
C TYR A 271 16.64 64.07 -86.13
N GLN A 272 16.31 62.83 -86.53
CA GLN A 272 16.81 62.23 -87.77
C GLN A 272 16.11 62.84 -88.99
N VAL A 273 16.90 63.27 -89.98
CA VAL A 273 16.42 63.89 -91.24
C VAL A 273 16.74 63.04 -92.48
N GLU A 274 17.57 62.00 -92.35
CA GLU A 274 17.89 61.11 -93.46
C GLU A 274 16.83 60.01 -93.64
N VAL A 275 16.01 60.12 -94.68
CA VAL A 275 14.93 59.17 -95.01
C VAL A 275 15.41 57.72 -95.09
N ARG A 276 16.63 57.49 -95.61
CA ARG A 276 17.22 56.15 -95.70
C ARG A 276 17.47 55.53 -94.33
N ASN A 277 18.00 56.30 -93.38
CA ASN A 277 18.24 55.83 -92.01
C ASN A 277 16.92 55.59 -91.27
N ILE A 278 15.92 56.47 -91.46
CA ILE A 278 14.58 56.31 -90.89
C ILE A 278 13.96 54.99 -91.38
N THR A 279 13.99 54.73 -92.68
CA THR A 279 13.42 53.51 -93.27
C THR A 279 14.13 52.25 -92.76
N GLN A 280 15.47 52.27 -92.68
CA GLN A 280 16.24 51.15 -92.14
C GLN A 280 15.90 50.88 -90.66
N LYS A 281 15.68 51.92 -89.87
CA LYS A 281 15.32 51.81 -88.44
C LYS A 281 13.89 51.31 -88.24
N ILE A 282 12.96 51.72 -89.11
CA ILE A 282 11.59 51.17 -89.15
C ILE A 282 11.61 49.68 -89.47
N SER A 283 12.37 49.25 -90.49
CA SER A 283 12.51 47.83 -90.81
C SER A 283 13.07 47.02 -89.63
N SER A 284 14.11 47.52 -88.98
CA SER A 284 14.70 46.89 -87.79
C SER A 284 13.72 46.78 -86.61
N LEU A 285 12.96 47.82 -86.31
CA LEU A 285 11.93 47.79 -85.26
C LEU A 285 10.75 46.88 -85.61
N THR A 286 10.40 46.78 -86.89
CA THR A 286 9.34 45.89 -87.38
C THR A 286 9.74 44.42 -87.21
N GLU A 287 10.98 44.05 -87.55
CA GLU A 287 11.50 42.70 -87.28
C GLU A 287 11.55 42.38 -85.77
N LYS A 288 11.89 43.38 -84.94
CA LYS A 288 11.86 43.21 -83.48
C LYS A 288 10.45 43.07 -82.91
N LEU A 289 9.46 43.76 -83.46
CA LEU A 289 8.05 43.66 -83.04
C LEU A 289 7.56 42.21 -83.10
N ASP A 290 7.87 41.49 -84.17
CA ASP A 290 7.54 40.07 -84.32
C ASP A 290 8.23 39.21 -83.25
N SER A 291 9.46 39.53 -82.88
CA SER A 291 10.19 38.84 -81.81
C SER A 291 9.62 39.12 -80.40
N VAL A 292 9.17 40.35 -80.13
CA VAL A 292 8.60 40.78 -78.85
C VAL A 292 7.19 40.23 -78.63
N ALA A 293 6.43 39.98 -79.70
CA ALA A 293 5.12 39.34 -79.62
C ALA A 293 5.17 37.99 -78.88
N THR A 294 6.31 37.27 -78.96
CA THR A 294 6.53 36.00 -78.24
C THR A 294 6.69 36.16 -76.72
N LEU A 295 6.95 37.38 -76.23
CA LEU A 295 7.10 37.69 -74.80
C LEU A 295 5.78 38.11 -74.14
N ALA A 296 4.72 38.33 -74.92
CA ALA A 296 3.43 38.81 -74.43
C ALA A 296 2.69 37.78 -73.56
N GLU A 297 2.83 36.49 -73.88
CA GLU A 297 2.24 35.40 -73.09
C GLU A 297 3.13 35.05 -71.88
N PRO A 298 2.57 34.95 -70.66
CA PRO A 298 3.31 34.48 -69.49
C PRO A 298 3.85 33.07 -69.72
N ARG A 299 5.15 32.88 -69.46
CA ARG A 299 5.83 31.57 -69.59
C ARG A 299 5.39 30.57 -68.52
N GLU A 300 4.62 31.00 -67.53
CA GLU A 300 4.10 30.18 -66.45
C GLU A 300 2.76 30.75 -65.95
N ASN A 301 1.90 29.88 -65.40
CA ASN A 301 0.58 30.23 -64.88
C ASN A 301 0.51 30.19 -63.33
N SER A 302 -0.55 30.77 -62.78
CA SER A 302 -0.81 30.84 -61.33
C SER A 302 -1.48 29.58 -60.73
N PHE A 303 -1.67 28.51 -61.52
CA PHE A 303 -2.40 27.33 -61.06
C PHE A 303 -1.63 26.60 -59.95
N LEU A 304 -2.29 26.43 -58.80
CA LEU A 304 -1.77 25.72 -57.64
C LEU A 304 -2.96 25.09 -56.89
N THR A 305 -2.97 23.78 -56.73
CA THR A 305 -4.03 23.05 -56.01
C THR A 305 -3.42 22.06 -55.02
N CYS A 306 -4.18 21.73 -53.98
CA CYS A 306 -3.89 20.64 -53.04
C CYS A 306 -5.08 19.70 -53.04
N ASP A 307 -4.91 18.52 -53.64
CA ASP A 307 -6.00 17.59 -53.78
C ASP A 307 -6.15 16.74 -52.52
N PHE A 308 -7.30 16.89 -51.86
CA PHE A 308 -7.72 16.02 -50.77
C PHE A 308 -8.90 15.19 -51.28
N GLN A 309 -8.76 13.86 -51.31
CA GLN A 309 -9.86 12.98 -51.70
C GLN A 309 -11.05 13.16 -50.74
N SER A 310 -12.12 13.77 -51.21
CA SER A 310 -13.38 13.94 -50.48
C SER A 310 -14.37 12.85 -50.90
N GLY A 311 -14.61 11.87 -50.03
CA GLY A 311 -15.54 10.77 -50.28
C GLY A 311 -15.52 9.73 -49.16
N GLN A 312 -16.44 8.76 -49.19
CA GLN A 312 -16.52 7.68 -48.19
C GLN A 312 -15.28 6.79 -48.12
N SER A 313 -14.43 6.83 -49.16
CA SER A 313 -13.13 6.16 -49.27
C SER A 313 -11.95 7.12 -49.09
N GLY A 314 -12.19 8.37 -48.70
CA GLY A 314 -11.14 9.35 -48.43
C GLY A 314 -10.36 9.00 -47.17
N ALA A 315 -9.07 9.38 -47.15
CA ALA A 315 -8.17 9.11 -46.03
C ALA A 315 -8.70 9.60 -44.67
N VAL A 316 -9.47 10.69 -44.65
CA VAL A 316 -10.09 11.24 -43.42
C VAL A 316 -11.09 10.26 -42.81
N GLU A 317 -11.92 9.61 -43.62
CA GLU A 317 -12.90 8.64 -43.13
C GLU A 317 -12.22 7.35 -42.64
N VAL A 318 -11.11 6.97 -43.28
CA VAL A 318 -10.27 5.84 -42.82
C VAL A 318 -9.64 6.18 -41.46
N VAL A 319 -9.09 7.38 -41.29
CA VAL A 319 -8.53 7.83 -40.01
C VAL A 319 -9.60 7.86 -38.93
N LYS A 320 -10.79 8.36 -39.24
CA LYS A 320 -11.93 8.36 -38.31
C LYS A 320 -12.28 6.94 -37.84
N LYS A 321 -12.45 6.00 -38.76
CA LYS A 321 -12.73 4.59 -38.43
C LYS A 321 -11.62 3.94 -37.61
N ALA A 322 -10.35 4.27 -37.92
CA ALA A 322 -9.22 3.79 -37.14
C ALA A 322 -9.30 4.33 -35.70
N LEU A 323 -9.57 5.62 -35.52
CA LEU A 323 -9.71 6.27 -34.20
C LEU A 323 -10.85 5.69 -33.37
N ASP A 324 -11.99 5.33 -33.98
CA ASP A 324 -13.13 4.72 -33.27
C ASP A 324 -12.77 3.38 -32.60
N THR A 325 -11.78 2.67 -33.15
CA THR A 325 -11.26 1.40 -32.60
C THR A 325 -9.94 1.56 -31.83
N PHE A 326 -9.44 2.79 -31.71
CA PHE A 326 -8.10 3.06 -31.20
C PHE A 326 -8.07 3.15 -29.68
N GLY A 327 -7.62 2.06 -29.06
CA GLY A 327 -7.50 1.95 -27.62
C GLY A 327 -8.83 1.58 -26.94
N LYS A 328 -8.73 0.92 -25.80
CA LYS A 328 -9.86 0.55 -24.95
C LYS A 328 -9.38 0.46 -23.50
N VAL A 329 -10.17 0.99 -22.58
CA VAL A 329 -9.93 0.78 -21.14
C VAL A 329 -10.45 -0.60 -20.76
N ARG A 330 -9.59 -1.43 -20.18
CA ARG A 330 -9.95 -2.73 -19.60
C ARG A 330 -9.82 -2.63 -18.08
N THR A 331 -10.74 -3.26 -17.38
CA THR A 331 -10.68 -3.45 -15.93
C THR A 331 -10.92 -4.92 -15.63
N SER A 332 -10.47 -5.36 -14.46
CA SER A 332 -10.66 -6.72 -14.01
C SER A 332 -11.01 -6.75 -12.54
N THR A 333 -11.84 -7.73 -12.18
CA THR A 333 -12.25 -8.00 -10.80
C THR A 333 -11.68 -9.35 -10.33
N THR A 334 -10.67 -9.86 -11.02
CA THR A 334 -10.02 -11.12 -10.67
C THR A 334 -9.49 -11.06 -9.24
N PHE A 335 -9.80 -12.09 -8.46
CA PHE A 335 -9.40 -12.21 -7.07
C PHE A 335 -8.40 -13.37 -6.93
N PRO A 336 -7.08 -13.08 -6.84
CA PRO A 336 -6.02 -14.08 -6.96
C PRO A 336 -6.16 -15.25 -5.96
N SER A 337 -6.54 -14.96 -4.71
CA SER A 337 -6.66 -15.96 -3.65
C SER A 337 -7.77 -16.99 -3.84
N LEU A 338 -8.66 -16.82 -4.82
CA LEU A 338 -9.66 -17.82 -5.21
C LEU A 338 -9.39 -18.45 -6.57
N CYS A 339 -8.39 -17.97 -7.30
CA CYS A 339 -7.97 -18.56 -8.57
C CYS A 339 -7.32 -19.93 -8.33
N SER A 340 -7.38 -20.79 -9.35
CA SER A 340 -6.80 -22.13 -9.30
C SER A 340 -6.01 -22.41 -10.56
N ALA A 341 -4.97 -23.24 -10.43
CA ALA A 341 -4.22 -23.74 -11.57
C ALA A 341 -4.14 -25.26 -11.53
N GLU A 342 -4.22 -25.87 -12.70
CA GLU A 342 -4.14 -27.31 -12.87
C GLU A 342 -3.10 -27.62 -13.95
N VAL A 343 -2.23 -28.61 -13.69
CA VAL A 343 -1.27 -29.06 -14.71
C VAL A 343 -1.99 -29.94 -15.72
N ASP A 344 -1.87 -29.61 -17.00
CA ASP A 344 -2.45 -30.39 -18.09
C ASP A 344 -1.65 -31.70 -18.21
N THR A 345 -2.22 -32.80 -17.74
CA THR A 345 -1.57 -34.12 -17.74
C THR A 345 -2.16 -35.01 -18.83
N VAL A 346 -1.29 -35.76 -19.51
CA VAL A 346 -1.69 -36.66 -20.63
C VAL A 346 -2.10 -38.05 -20.12
N ALA A 347 -1.79 -38.36 -18.85
CA ALA A 347 -2.05 -39.65 -18.21
C ALA A 347 -2.77 -39.47 -16.88
N SER A 348 -3.61 -40.44 -16.51
CA SER A 348 -4.31 -40.52 -15.22
C SER A 348 -3.39 -40.66 -13.99
N SER A 349 -2.07 -40.68 -14.18
CA SER A 349 -1.06 -40.66 -13.10
C SER A 349 -0.66 -39.26 -12.64
N GLY A 350 -1.07 -38.20 -13.36
CA GLY A 350 -0.75 -36.82 -12.98
C GLY A 350 0.69 -36.37 -13.30
N ASP A 351 1.48 -37.21 -13.97
CA ASP A 351 2.90 -36.92 -14.24
C ASP A 351 3.11 -36.14 -15.55
N VAL A 352 3.98 -35.13 -15.49
CA VAL A 352 4.52 -34.42 -16.65
C VAL A 352 5.81 -35.07 -17.13
N VAL A 353 5.98 -35.18 -18.45
CA VAL A 353 7.10 -35.91 -19.05
C VAL A 353 8.30 -34.97 -19.25
N ALA A 354 9.45 -35.36 -18.69
CA ALA A 354 10.69 -34.61 -18.87
C ALA A 354 11.06 -34.47 -20.36
N LYS A 355 11.69 -33.33 -20.70
CA LYS A 355 12.11 -32.90 -22.04
C LYS A 355 10.96 -32.60 -23.02
N LEU A 356 9.72 -32.92 -22.69
CA LEU A 356 8.55 -32.56 -23.50
C LEU A 356 7.95 -31.23 -23.05
N LYS A 357 7.29 -30.52 -23.99
CA LYS A 357 6.58 -29.28 -23.68
C LYS A 357 5.30 -29.66 -22.91
N CYS A 358 5.16 -29.14 -21.70
CA CYS A 358 4.05 -29.36 -20.79
C CYS A 358 3.30 -28.05 -20.58
N SER A 359 2.07 -28.11 -20.08
CA SER A 359 1.30 -26.92 -19.74
C SER A 359 0.58 -27.03 -18.42
N ALA A 360 0.24 -25.89 -17.84
CA ALA A 360 -0.74 -25.74 -16.78
C ALA A 360 -1.76 -24.68 -17.21
N THR A 361 -3.01 -24.87 -16.79
CA THR A 361 -4.11 -23.95 -17.06
C THR A 361 -4.48 -23.23 -15.76
N LEU A 362 -4.30 -21.91 -15.75
CA LEU A 362 -4.78 -21.02 -14.70
C LEU A 362 -6.21 -20.59 -15.02
N SER A 363 -7.13 -20.80 -14.09
CA SER A 363 -8.51 -20.33 -14.14
C SER A 363 -8.69 -19.16 -13.18
N THR A 364 -9.11 -18.00 -13.69
CA THR A 364 -9.36 -16.82 -12.87
C THR A 364 -10.82 -16.67 -12.48
N VAL A 365 -11.05 -16.17 -11.26
CA VAL A 365 -12.39 -15.96 -10.69
C VAL A 365 -12.46 -14.60 -10.02
N ASP A 366 -13.66 -14.06 -9.85
CA ASP A 366 -13.89 -12.87 -9.02
C ASP A 366 -13.96 -13.20 -7.51
N TYR A 367 -14.19 -12.17 -6.69
CA TYR A 367 -14.32 -12.32 -5.24
C TYR A 367 -15.48 -13.23 -4.81
N HIS A 368 -16.49 -13.41 -5.66
CA HIS A 368 -17.61 -14.32 -5.41
C HIS A 368 -17.33 -15.76 -5.92
N GLY A 369 -16.15 -16.01 -6.48
CA GLY A 369 -15.77 -17.30 -7.06
C GLY A 369 -16.37 -17.56 -8.44
N LYS A 370 -16.94 -16.54 -9.10
CA LYS A 370 -17.45 -16.69 -10.46
C LYS A 370 -16.31 -16.60 -11.47
N ALA A 371 -16.27 -17.54 -12.40
CA ALA A 371 -15.31 -17.54 -13.50
C ALA A 371 -15.34 -16.21 -14.27
N ARG A 372 -14.15 -15.70 -14.55
CA ARG A 372 -13.99 -14.57 -15.47
C ARG A 372 -14.32 -15.04 -16.89
N THR A 373 -14.73 -14.11 -17.75
CA THR A 373 -15.12 -14.38 -19.14
C THR A 373 -14.31 -13.54 -20.13
N SER A 374 -13.21 -12.96 -19.67
CA SER A 374 -12.35 -12.07 -20.43
C SER A 374 -10.94 -12.16 -19.86
N GLY A 375 -9.93 -12.12 -20.71
CA GLY A 375 -8.53 -12.12 -20.29
C GLY A 375 -8.00 -10.73 -19.91
N GLY A 376 -6.71 -10.53 -20.14
CA GLY A 376 -5.99 -9.26 -19.99
C GLY A 376 -5.46 -8.99 -18.58
N ASP A 377 -5.57 -9.96 -17.66
CA ASP A 377 -4.95 -9.85 -16.35
C ASP A 377 -3.42 -10.00 -16.48
N PRO A 378 -2.63 -9.22 -15.73
CA PRO A 378 -1.20 -9.43 -15.62
C PRO A 378 -0.91 -10.68 -14.80
N VAL A 379 -0.61 -11.77 -15.51
CA VAL A 379 -0.24 -13.08 -14.94
C VAL A 379 1.28 -13.27 -15.03
N SER A 380 1.89 -13.78 -13.97
CA SER A 380 3.28 -14.21 -13.95
C SER A 380 3.40 -15.66 -13.47
N ALA A 381 4.42 -16.36 -13.99
CA ALA A 381 4.66 -17.77 -13.74
C ALA A 381 6.15 -18.03 -13.52
N GLU A 382 6.50 -18.49 -12.32
CA GLU A 382 7.86 -18.88 -11.97
C GLU A 382 7.94 -20.39 -11.75
N LEU A 383 8.65 -21.10 -12.65
CA LEU A 383 8.92 -22.52 -12.47
C LEU A 383 10.31 -22.72 -11.85
N ARG A 384 10.38 -23.40 -10.70
CA ARG A 384 11.64 -23.64 -9.97
C ARG A 384 11.92 -25.13 -9.82
N THR A 385 13.19 -25.50 -9.92
CA THR A 385 13.70 -26.83 -9.55
C THR A 385 13.79 -26.97 -8.03
N SER A 386 13.98 -28.21 -7.53
CA SER A 386 14.30 -28.45 -6.11
C SER A 386 15.61 -27.78 -5.64
N SER A 387 16.53 -27.46 -6.56
CA SER A 387 17.75 -26.68 -6.30
C SER A 387 17.54 -25.16 -6.32
N GLY A 388 16.31 -24.69 -6.59
CA GLY A 388 15.96 -23.28 -6.65
C GLY A 388 16.24 -22.58 -7.99
N GLN A 389 16.72 -23.32 -9.01
CA GLN A 389 16.98 -22.79 -10.34
C GLN A 389 15.66 -22.43 -11.04
N LEU A 390 15.57 -21.23 -11.61
CA LEU A 390 14.43 -20.77 -12.38
C LEU A 390 14.49 -21.34 -13.81
N LEU A 391 13.35 -21.82 -14.29
CA LEU A 391 13.15 -22.31 -15.65
C LEU A 391 12.27 -21.36 -16.45
N GLU A 392 12.44 -21.38 -17.77
CA GLU A 392 11.65 -20.58 -18.70
C GLU A 392 10.19 -21.05 -18.75
N THR A 393 9.28 -20.07 -18.73
CA THR A 393 7.84 -20.25 -18.83
C THR A 393 7.29 -19.33 -19.92
N GLU A 394 6.25 -19.77 -20.62
CA GLU A 394 5.56 -19.00 -21.65
C GLU A 394 4.07 -18.93 -21.27
N ILE A 395 3.51 -17.72 -21.19
CA ILE A 395 2.11 -17.52 -20.81
C ILE A 395 1.31 -17.08 -22.04
N GLN A 396 0.18 -17.75 -22.25
CA GLN A 396 -0.79 -17.41 -23.27
C GLN A 396 -2.13 -17.08 -22.62
N ASP A 397 -2.62 -15.87 -22.85
CA ASP A 397 -3.99 -15.47 -22.50
C ASP A 397 -4.96 -16.01 -23.56
N LEU A 398 -5.99 -16.74 -23.13
CA LEU A 398 -7.03 -17.29 -24.00
C LEU A 398 -8.21 -16.33 -24.19
N ASP A 399 -8.15 -15.14 -23.56
CA ASP A 399 -9.16 -14.07 -23.53
C ASP A 399 -10.56 -14.53 -23.07
N ASP A 400 -10.64 -15.67 -22.39
CA ASP A 400 -11.87 -16.24 -21.83
C ASP A 400 -11.87 -16.28 -20.30
N GLY A 401 -10.83 -15.71 -19.65
CA GLY A 401 -10.61 -15.81 -18.21
C GLY A 401 -9.67 -16.94 -17.79
N THR A 402 -9.11 -17.67 -18.75
CA THR A 402 -8.09 -18.70 -18.51
C THR A 402 -6.77 -18.37 -19.19
N TYR A 403 -5.67 -18.83 -18.59
CA TYR A 403 -4.32 -18.58 -19.07
C TYR A 403 -3.55 -19.91 -19.14
N LYS A 404 -2.91 -20.16 -20.27
CA LYS A 404 -2.11 -21.36 -20.49
C LYS A 404 -0.65 -21.06 -20.27
N VAL A 405 -0.04 -21.77 -19.33
CA VAL A 405 1.36 -21.63 -18.94
C VAL A 405 2.14 -22.83 -19.44
N TRP A 406 3.03 -22.61 -20.41
CA TRP A 406 3.87 -23.64 -21.00
C TRP A 406 5.26 -23.68 -20.36
N PHE A 407 5.79 -24.87 -20.17
CA PHE A 407 7.13 -25.10 -19.63
C PHE A 407 7.73 -26.42 -20.12
N ARG A 408 9.05 -26.59 -19.97
CA ARG A 408 9.75 -27.82 -20.36
C ARG A 408 10.73 -28.28 -19.27
N PRO A 409 10.37 -29.30 -18.47
CA PRO A 409 11.26 -29.83 -17.44
C PRO A 409 12.49 -30.50 -18.07
N PRO A 410 13.74 -30.16 -17.68
CA PRO A 410 14.94 -30.72 -18.33
C PRO A 410 15.23 -32.19 -17.94
N ALA A 411 14.83 -32.60 -16.74
CA ALA A 411 15.06 -33.94 -16.18
C ALA A 411 13.90 -34.39 -15.28
N ALA A 412 13.87 -35.68 -14.91
CA ALA A 412 12.93 -36.17 -13.91
C ALA A 412 13.26 -35.57 -12.53
N GLY A 413 12.24 -35.10 -11.80
CA GLY A 413 12.41 -34.48 -10.49
C GLY A 413 11.17 -33.67 -10.07
N THR A 414 11.23 -33.07 -8.88
CA THR A 414 10.19 -32.19 -8.36
C THR A 414 10.42 -30.76 -8.80
N TYR A 415 9.36 -30.11 -9.26
CA TYR A 415 9.35 -28.71 -9.66
C TYR A 415 8.20 -27.99 -8.97
N THR A 416 8.37 -26.71 -8.69
CA THR A 416 7.35 -25.84 -8.09
C THR A 416 6.99 -24.75 -9.09
N LEU A 417 5.72 -24.67 -9.46
CA LEU A 417 5.19 -23.63 -10.34
C LEU A 417 4.43 -22.61 -9.50
N ASN A 418 5.03 -21.44 -9.29
CA ASN A 418 4.38 -20.33 -8.59
C ASN A 418 3.68 -19.44 -9.59
N LEU A 419 2.37 -19.24 -9.41
CA LEU A 419 1.55 -18.39 -10.26
C LEU A 419 1.05 -17.18 -9.46
N SER A 420 1.11 -16.01 -10.09
CA SER A 420 0.59 -14.78 -9.52
C SER A 420 -0.26 -14.01 -10.52
N VAL A 421 -1.29 -13.34 -10.01
CA VAL A 421 -2.14 -12.42 -10.77
C VAL A 421 -2.12 -11.07 -10.06
N PHE A 422 -1.82 -9.99 -10.79
CA PHE A 422 -1.54 -8.66 -10.21
C PHE A 422 -0.42 -8.69 -9.14
N GLN A 423 0.63 -9.47 -9.38
CA GLN A 423 1.75 -9.67 -8.44
C GLN A 423 1.33 -10.25 -7.08
N ARG A 424 0.13 -10.83 -6.97
CA ARG A 424 -0.34 -11.55 -5.79
C ARG A 424 -0.39 -13.05 -6.11
N PRO A 425 0.16 -13.91 -5.24
CA PRO A 425 0.12 -15.34 -5.47
C PRO A 425 -1.33 -15.84 -5.48
N ILE A 426 -1.61 -16.82 -6.33
CA ILE A 426 -2.86 -17.57 -6.24
C ILE A 426 -2.81 -18.49 -5.02
N LYS A 427 -3.96 -19.03 -4.61
CA LYS A 427 -3.99 -19.99 -3.52
C LYS A 427 -3.30 -21.29 -3.95
N ASP A 428 -2.21 -21.64 -3.28
CA ASP A 428 -1.58 -22.97 -3.40
C ASP A 428 -2.65 -24.04 -3.14
N LYS A 429 -2.87 -24.91 -4.12
CA LYS A 429 -3.65 -26.13 -3.98
C LYS A 429 -2.77 -27.33 -4.27
#